data_AF-A0AAD9XRE0-F1
#
_entry.id   AF-A0AAD9XRE0-F1
#
_cell.length_a   1.000
_cell.length_b   1.000
_cell.length_c   1.000
_cell.angle_alpha   90.00
_cell.angle_beta   90.00
_cell.angle_gamma   90.00
#
_symmetry.space_group_name_H-M   'P 1'
#
loop_
_entity.id
_entity.type
_entity.pdbx_description
1 polymer ?
#
loop_
_entity_poly.entity_id
_entity_poly.type
_entity_poly.pdbx_seq_one_letter_code
_entity_poly.pdbx_strand_id
1 'polypeptide(L)'
;MRCINSVSYSFSLNGEICGDIRPSKGLRQGDPLSPYLFLICAEGFSSLIHLAQLRGAIEGFKCSKCRPEISHLFFTDDSLLFTKANVANCTAMRKVLDIYVKASGQVVNFSKSALCVSPSISIAEAERLATTVGIKLVDCHDRYLGLPCFTGRSKRKLFSDIVDRVWRKIKGWGGNFLSVDGKEILIKAVIQSIPTYAMSLFRLPKCIAEIHRLCARFWWGRNDKSRKIHWCTWDHLSKTKSEEGSRVSRFRDF
;
A
#
# COMPACT_ATOMS: atom_id res chain seq x y z
N MET A 1 29.54 -11.45 9.06
CA MET A 1 28.23 -11.73 9.69
C MET A 1 28.24 -11.71 11.23
N ARG A 2 29.12 -10.94 11.90
CA ARG A 2 29.20 -10.98 13.38
C ARG A 2 27.93 -10.44 14.04
N CYS A 3 27.36 -9.34 13.52
CA CYS A 3 26.15 -8.69 14.05
C CYS A 3 24.85 -9.49 13.88
N ILE A 4 24.83 -10.52 13.03
CA ILE A 4 23.63 -11.34 12.77
C ILE A 4 23.63 -12.56 13.70
N ASN A 5 24.81 -13.13 13.98
CA ASN A 5 24.94 -14.38 14.72
C ASN A 5 25.16 -14.19 16.23
N SER A 6 25.44 -12.96 16.68
CA SER A 6 25.68 -12.66 18.10
C SER A 6 24.44 -12.18 18.86
N VAL A 7 23.28 -12.14 18.20
CA VAL A 7 22.06 -11.60 18.80
C VAL A 7 21.48 -12.62 19.79
N SER A 8 21.09 -12.14 20.96
CA SER A 8 20.29 -12.87 21.94
C SER A 8 19.07 -12.01 22.33
N TYR A 9 17.97 -12.67 22.65
CA TYR A 9 16.74 -12.02 23.06
C TYR A 9 16.33 -12.48 24.45
N SER A 10 15.90 -11.53 25.25
CA SER A 10 15.15 -11.74 26.49
C SER A 10 13.84 -10.97 26.39
N PHE A 11 12.79 -11.49 27.00
CA PHE A 11 11.47 -10.89 26.95
C PHE A 11 11.02 -10.50 28.36
N SER A 12 10.41 -9.32 28.50
CA SER A 12 9.79 -8.94 29.77
C SER A 12 8.39 -9.56 29.84
N LEU A 13 8.17 -10.42 30.82
CA LEU A 13 6.87 -11.02 31.10
C LEU A 13 6.47 -10.59 32.51
N ASN A 14 5.39 -9.81 32.62
CA ASN A 14 4.91 -9.26 33.89
C ASN A 14 5.97 -8.46 34.69
N GLY A 15 6.89 -7.79 33.99
CA GLY A 15 7.95 -6.99 34.62
C GLY A 15 9.23 -7.75 34.94
N GLU A 16 9.24 -9.08 34.84
CA GLU A 16 10.45 -9.89 34.97
C GLU A 16 11.08 -10.16 33.60
N ILE A 17 12.41 -10.05 33.51
CA ILE A 17 13.15 -10.38 32.30
C ILE A 17 13.36 -11.89 32.29
N CYS A 18 12.72 -12.56 31.33
CA CYS A 18 12.79 -14.00 31.15
C CYS A 18 13.43 -14.37 29.81
N GLY A 19 14.15 -15.49 29.81
CA GLY A 19 14.72 -16.12 28.62
C GLY A 19 16.11 -15.61 28.20
N ASP A 20 16.88 -16.51 27.58
CA ASP A 20 18.06 -16.24 26.75
C ASP A 20 17.88 -17.02 25.44
N ILE A 21 17.13 -16.42 24.51
CA ILE A 21 16.83 -17.04 23.22
C ILE A 21 17.85 -16.55 22.20
N ARG A 22 18.60 -17.49 21.63
CA ARG A 22 19.44 -17.22 20.45
C ARG A 22 18.68 -17.58 19.19
N PRO A 23 18.22 -16.62 18.39
CA PRO A 23 17.48 -16.90 17.17
C PRO A 23 18.37 -17.63 16.16
N SER A 24 17.85 -18.71 15.58
CA SER A 24 18.47 -19.36 14.43
C SER A 24 17.97 -18.80 13.09
N LYS A 25 16.78 -18.18 13.10
CA LYS A 25 16.13 -17.56 11.93
C LYS A 25 15.40 -16.30 12.32
N GLY A 26 15.34 -15.35 11.39
CA GLY A 26 14.62 -14.09 11.57
C GLY A 26 15.48 -13.02 12.24
N LEU A 27 15.09 -11.77 12.01
CA LEU A 27 15.71 -10.60 12.59
C LEU A 27 14.69 -9.88 13.48
N ARG A 28 15.17 -9.13 14.46
CA ARG A 28 14.30 -8.39 15.38
C ARG A 28 13.51 -7.32 14.61
N GLN A 29 12.20 -7.28 14.85
CA GLN A 29 11.36 -6.19 14.36
C GLN A 29 11.73 -4.89 15.07
N GLY A 30 11.96 -3.83 14.30
CA GLY A 30 12.42 -2.53 14.82
C GLY A 30 13.95 -2.40 14.93
N ASP A 31 14.71 -3.44 14.58
CA ASP A 31 16.16 -3.32 14.40
C ASP A 31 16.45 -2.52 13.12
N PRO A 32 17.26 -1.43 13.18
CA PRO A 32 17.57 -0.59 12.03
C PRO A 32 18.32 -1.31 10.90
N LEU A 33 18.97 -2.46 11.16
CA LEU A 33 19.67 -3.25 10.14
C LEU A 33 18.74 -4.22 9.40
N SER A 34 17.64 -4.63 10.02
CA SER A 34 16.71 -5.61 9.44
C SER A 34 16.19 -5.24 8.04
N PRO A 35 15.80 -3.98 7.76
CA PRO A 35 15.35 -3.60 6.42
C PRO A 35 16.43 -3.75 5.35
N TYR A 36 17.68 -3.42 5.66
CA TYR A 36 18.79 -3.52 4.70
C TYR A 36 19.13 -4.97 4.38
N LEU A 37 19.14 -5.83 5.39
CA LEU A 37 19.36 -7.27 5.19
C LEU A 37 18.24 -7.89 4.35
N PHE A 38 17.00 -7.46 4.55
CA PHE A 38 15.88 -7.87 3.71
C PHE A 38 16.07 -7.44 2.25
N LEU A 39 16.51 -6.19 2.00
CA LEU A 39 16.78 -5.70 0.65
C LEU A 39 17.87 -6.50 -0.07
N ILE A 40 18.92 -6.92 0.65
CA ILE A 40 19.97 -7.78 0.06
C ILE A 40 19.38 -9.14 -0.38
N CYS A 41 18.50 -9.74 0.41
CA CYS A 41 17.81 -10.98 0.00
C CYS A 41 16.89 -10.74 -1.21
N ALA A 42 16.13 -9.63 -1.21
CA ALA A 42 15.26 -9.26 -2.31
C ALA A 42 16.05 -8.98 -3.62
N GLU A 43 17.26 -8.43 -3.52
CA GLU A 43 18.16 -8.23 -4.67
C GLU A 43 18.58 -9.58 -5.28
N GLY A 44 18.83 -10.59 -4.44
CA GLY A 44 19.07 -11.95 -4.91
C GLY A 44 17.88 -12.52 -5.69
N PHE A 45 16.65 -12.23 -5.25
CA PHE A 45 15.44 -12.63 -5.97
C PHE A 45 15.30 -11.91 -7.31
N SER A 46 15.50 -10.58 -7.31
CA SER A 46 15.52 -9.74 -8.51
C SER A 46 16.52 -10.27 -9.54
N SER A 47 17.75 -10.57 -9.08
CA SER A 47 18.82 -11.13 -9.91
C SER A 47 18.45 -12.48 -10.54
N LEU A 48 17.78 -13.37 -9.79
CA LEU A 48 17.30 -14.65 -10.33
C LEU A 48 16.25 -14.46 -11.43
N ILE A 49 15.33 -13.51 -11.26
CA ILE A 49 14.32 -13.17 -12.28
C ILE A 49 15.00 -12.60 -13.52
N HIS A 50 15.93 -11.65 -13.36
CA HIS A 50 16.68 -11.07 -14.47
C HIS A 50 17.49 -12.10 -15.24
N LEU A 51 18.13 -13.03 -14.54
CA LEU A 51 18.84 -14.13 -15.17
C LEU A 51 17.90 -15.05 -15.97
N ALA A 52 16.69 -15.30 -15.47
CA ALA A 52 15.67 -16.04 -16.22
C ALA A 52 15.17 -15.25 -17.45
N GLN A 53 15.08 -13.93 -17.37
CA GLN A 53 14.74 -13.07 -18.52
C GLN A 53 15.84 -13.08 -19.59
N LEU A 54 17.11 -12.95 -19.19
CA LEU A 54 18.27 -13.00 -20.10
C LEU A 54 18.36 -14.33 -20.86
N ARG A 55 17.91 -15.42 -20.23
CA ARG A 55 17.82 -16.75 -20.86
C ARG A 55 16.58 -16.95 -21.72
N GLY A 56 15.70 -15.96 -21.83
CA GLY A 56 14.42 -16.05 -22.54
C GLY A 56 13.39 -16.96 -21.89
N ALA A 57 13.60 -17.36 -20.63
CA ALA A 57 12.67 -18.24 -19.90
C ALA A 57 11.48 -17.47 -19.31
N ILE A 58 11.67 -16.19 -19.00
CA ILE A 58 10.64 -15.27 -18.50
C ILE A 58 10.61 -14.05 -19.42
N GLU A 59 9.42 -13.72 -19.92
CA GLU A 59 9.12 -12.47 -20.60
C GLU A 59 8.23 -11.65 -19.65
N GLY A 60 8.68 -10.46 -19.27
CA GLY A 60 7.95 -9.48 -18.47
C GLY A 60 7.02 -8.59 -19.30
N PHE A 61 6.48 -7.56 -18.66
CA PHE A 61 5.57 -6.59 -19.27
C PHE A 61 6.32 -5.48 -20.00
N LYS A 62 5.90 -5.17 -21.24
CA LYS A 62 6.39 -4.02 -22.01
C LYS A 62 5.23 -3.08 -22.34
N CYS A 63 5.36 -1.81 -21.95
CA CYS A 63 4.37 -0.79 -22.31
C CYS A 63 4.43 -0.43 -23.81
N SER A 64 5.61 -0.47 -24.42
CA SER A 64 5.78 -0.29 -25.87
C SER A 64 7.09 -0.94 -26.36
N LYS A 65 7.27 -1.06 -27.69
CA LYS A 65 8.38 -1.80 -28.30
C LYS A 65 9.78 -1.35 -27.85
N CYS A 66 9.95 -0.06 -27.54
CA CYS A 66 11.26 0.52 -27.18
C CYS A 66 11.36 0.92 -25.70
N ARG A 67 10.52 0.35 -24.83
CA ARG A 67 10.51 0.65 -23.39
C ARG A 67 11.08 -0.52 -22.58
N PRO A 68 11.64 -0.24 -21.39
CA PRO A 68 12.16 -1.28 -20.54
C PRO A 68 11.07 -2.29 -20.20
N GLU A 69 11.50 -3.55 -20.13
CA GLU A 69 10.65 -4.66 -19.71
C GLU A 69 10.59 -4.70 -18.18
N ILE A 70 9.39 -4.71 -17.63
CA ILE A 70 9.15 -4.78 -16.20
C ILE A 70 8.77 -6.22 -15.86
N SER A 71 9.59 -6.91 -15.08
CA SER A 71 9.30 -8.27 -14.59
C SER A 71 8.83 -8.31 -13.15
N HIS A 72 9.18 -7.33 -12.32
CA HIS A 72 8.80 -7.31 -10.92
C HIS A 72 8.83 -5.90 -10.33
N LEU A 73 8.04 -5.70 -9.27
CA LEU A 73 8.07 -4.54 -8.39
C LEU A 73 8.04 -5.06 -6.96
N PHE A 74 9.06 -4.72 -6.17
CA PHE A 74 9.16 -5.13 -4.78
C PHE A 74 8.97 -3.94 -3.85
N PHE A 75 8.16 -4.15 -2.82
CA PHE A 75 8.04 -3.24 -1.69
C PHE A 75 7.93 -4.08 -0.42
N THR A 76 9.01 -4.14 0.36
CA THR A 76 9.12 -5.05 1.50
C THR A 76 8.71 -6.48 1.09
N ASP A 77 7.83 -7.11 1.86
CA ASP A 77 7.20 -8.40 1.61
C ASP A 77 6.13 -8.40 0.51
N ASP A 78 5.62 -7.25 0.10
CA ASP A 78 4.66 -7.12 -0.99
C ASP A 78 5.39 -7.11 -2.35
N SER A 79 5.21 -8.19 -3.11
CA SER A 79 5.85 -8.37 -4.41
C SER A 79 4.82 -8.49 -5.53
N LEU A 80 4.97 -7.68 -6.59
CA LEU A 80 4.26 -7.85 -7.85
C LEU A 80 5.21 -8.45 -8.88
N LEU A 81 4.76 -9.53 -9.52
CA LEU A 81 5.50 -10.22 -10.57
C LEU A 81 4.72 -10.12 -11.88
N PHE A 82 5.41 -9.76 -12.95
CA PHE A 82 4.88 -9.60 -14.29
C PHE A 82 5.51 -10.65 -15.19
N THR A 83 4.66 -11.43 -15.85
CA THR A 83 5.13 -12.40 -16.83
C THR A 83 4.09 -12.60 -17.93
N LYS A 84 4.53 -13.04 -19.10
CA LYS A 84 3.66 -13.39 -20.21
C LYS A 84 2.77 -14.57 -19.83
N ALA A 85 1.49 -14.45 -20.15
CA ALA A 85 0.48 -15.42 -19.75
C ALA A 85 0.53 -16.69 -20.62
N ASN A 86 1.54 -17.52 -20.41
CA ASN A 86 1.65 -18.85 -20.98
C ASN A 86 2.26 -19.82 -19.97
N VAL A 87 2.03 -21.12 -20.19
CA VAL A 87 2.44 -22.18 -19.25
C VAL A 87 3.95 -22.21 -19.05
N ALA A 88 4.74 -21.98 -20.12
CA ALA A 88 6.21 -21.98 -20.05
C ALA A 88 6.76 -20.90 -19.10
N ASN A 89 6.25 -19.68 -19.22
CA ASN A 89 6.61 -18.54 -18.39
C ASN A 89 6.16 -18.74 -16.94
N CYS A 90 4.93 -19.20 -16.72
CA CYS A 90 4.43 -19.55 -15.39
C CYS A 90 5.29 -20.63 -14.70
N THR A 91 5.70 -21.65 -15.46
CA THR A 91 6.57 -22.72 -14.97
C THR A 91 7.97 -22.20 -14.64
N ALA A 92 8.54 -21.34 -15.49
CA ALA A 92 9.83 -20.70 -15.22
C ALA A 92 9.77 -19.82 -13.97
N MET A 93 8.70 -19.03 -13.81
CA MET A 93 8.48 -18.20 -12.63
C MET A 93 8.38 -19.04 -11.35
N ARG A 94 7.63 -20.15 -11.40
CA ARG A 94 7.54 -21.11 -10.29
C ARG A 94 8.91 -21.68 -9.91
N LYS A 95 9.73 -22.06 -10.89
CA LYS A 95 11.10 -22.54 -10.65
C LYS A 95 11.97 -21.48 -9.98
N VAL A 96 11.87 -20.22 -10.41
CA VAL A 96 12.61 -19.11 -9.79
C VAL A 96 12.19 -18.92 -8.34
N LEU A 97 10.89 -18.96 -8.04
CA LEU A 97 10.37 -18.92 -6.67
C LEU A 97 10.91 -20.08 -5.83
N ASP A 98 10.90 -21.31 -6.35
CA ASP A 98 11.39 -22.49 -5.63
C ASP A 98 12.89 -22.39 -5.32
N ILE A 99 13.70 -21.90 -6.26
CA ILE A 99 15.14 -21.65 -6.05
C ILE A 99 15.32 -20.58 -4.97
N TYR A 100 14.57 -19.48 -5.04
CA TYR A 100 14.65 -18.41 -4.06
C TYR A 100 14.26 -18.87 -2.65
N VAL A 101 13.16 -19.61 -2.51
CA VAL A 101 12.71 -20.18 -1.23
C VAL A 101 13.77 -21.10 -0.63
N LYS A 102 14.37 -21.97 -1.46
CA LYS A 102 15.44 -22.88 -1.01
C LYS A 102 16.71 -22.15 -0.60
N ALA A 103 17.10 -21.10 -1.33
CA ALA A 103 18.34 -20.35 -1.07
C ALA A 103 18.21 -19.39 0.12
N SER A 104 17.08 -18.68 0.24
CA SER A 104 16.85 -17.67 1.27
C SER A 104 16.26 -18.25 2.57
N GLY A 105 15.59 -19.40 2.50
CA GLY A 105 14.80 -19.94 3.61
C GLY A 105 13.50 -19.16 3.87
N GLN A 106 13.16 -18.15 3.07
CA GLN A 106 11.87 -17.46 3.12
C GLN A 106 10.78 -18.31 2.47
N VAL A 107 9.54 -18.15 2.92
CA VAL A 107 8.38 -18.92 2.42
C VAL A 107 7.38 -17.98 1.79
N VAL A 108 6.97 -18.31 0.55
CA VAL A 108 5.91 -17.58 -0.15
C VAL A 108 4.56 -17.92 0.47
N ASN A 109 3.76 -16.91 0.80
CA ASN A 109 2.41 -17.11 1.30
C ASN A 109 1.41 -17.25 0.15
N PHE A 110 1.28 -18.47 -0.39
CA PHE A 110 0.35 -18.75 -1.49
C PHE A 110 -1.13 -18.48 -1.17
N SER A 111 -1.52 -18.43 0.11
CA SER A 111 -2.88 -18.07 0.51
C SER A 111 -3.18 -16.58 0.36
N LYS A 112 -2.15 -15.73 0.46
CA LYS A 112 -2.22 -14.28 0.24
C LYS A 112 -1.84 -13.89 -1.19
N SER A 113 -1.12 -14.74 -1.90
CA SER A 113 -0.78 -14.52 -3.30
C SER A 113 -2.01 -14.69 -4.19
N ALA A 114 -2.10 -13.87 -5.23
CA ALA A 114 -3.18 -13.92 -6.20
C ALA A 114 -2.66 -13.67 -7.62
N LEU A 115 -3.18 -14.45 -8.58
CA LEU A 115 -2.88 -14.32 -9.99
C LEU A 115 -4.02 -13.55 -10.66
N CYS A 116 -3.67 -12.46 -11.34
CA CYS A 116 -4.58 -11.73 -12.24
C CYS A 116 -4.08 -11.93 -13.67
N VAL A 117 -4.99 -12.18 -14.60
CA VAL A 117 -4.68 -12.34 -16.02
C VAL A 117 -5.38 -11.27 -16.85
N SER A 118 -4.94 -11.09 -18.10
CA SER A 118 -5.62 -10.19 -19.04
C SER A 118 -7.04 -10.68 -19.33
N PRO A 119 -8.04 -9.77 -19.47
CA PRO A 119 -9.39 -10.13 -19.91
C PRO A 119 -9.47 -10.80 -21.29
N SER A 120 -8.39 -10.74 -22.07
CA SER A 120 -8.27 -11.38 -23.39
C SER A 120 -8.04 -12.90 -23.33
N ILE A 121 -7.75 -13.46 -22.14
CA ILE A 121 -7.44 -14.88 -21.96
C ILE A 121 -8.71 -15.63 -21.58
N SER A 122 -8.91 -16.82 -22.13
CA SER A 122 -10.06 -17.68 -21.77
C SER A 122 -9.98 -18.12 -20.31
N ILE A 123 -11.14 -18.30 -19.65
CA ILE A 123 -11.20 -18.73 -18.25
C ILE A 123 -10.48 -20.07 -18.05
N ALA A 124 -10.68 -21.04 -18.96
CA ALA A 124 -10.02 -22.34 -18.90
C ALA A 124 -8.49 -22.22 -18.97
N GLU A 125 -7.96 -21.31 -19.79
CA GLU A 125 -6.53 -21.05 -19.84
C GLU A 125 -6.04 -20.33 -18.58
N ALA A 126 -6.79 -19.37 -18.05
CA ALA A 126 -6.46 -18.67 -16.82
C ALA A 126 -6.36 -19.63 -15.62
N GLU A 127 -7.31 -20.56 -15.49
CA GLU A 127 -7.30 -21.62 -14.46
C GLU A 127 -6.12 -22.56 -14.63
N ARG A 128 -5.75 -22.90 -15.87
CA ARG A 128 -4.55 -23.70 -16.16
C ARG A 128 -3.28 -22.98 -15.72
N LEU A 129 -3.16 -21.68 -15.99
CA LEU A 129 -2.02 -20.88 -15.54
C LEU A 129 -1.97 -20.77 -14.02
N ALA A 130 -3.12 -20.52 -13.37
CA ALA A 130 -3.26 -20.47 -11.92
C ALA A 130 -2.82 -21.78 -11.25
N THR A 131 -3.23 -22.92 -11.83
CA THR A 131 -2.84 -24.26 -11.36
C THR A 131 -1.34 -24.51 -11.55
N THR A 132 -0.77 -24.07 -12.68
CA THR A 132 0.68 -24.21 -12.97
C THR A 132 1.53 -23.48 -11.92
N VAL A 133 1.12 -22.28 -11.52
CA VAL A 133 1.83 -21.50 -10.48
C VAL A 133 1.38 -21.91 -9.08
N GLY A 134 0.24 -22.58 -8.91
CA GLY A 134 -0.34 -22.92 -7.60
C GLY A 134 -0.80 -21.70 -6.81
N ILE A 135 -1.39 -20.71 -7.50
CA ILE A 135 -1.88 -19.46 -6.90
C ILE A 135 -3.36 -19.28 -7.25
N LYS A 136 -4.15 -18.72 -6.33
CA LYS A 136 -5.57 -18.42 -6.56
C LYS A 136 -5.73 -17.42 -7.71
N LEU A 137 -6.62 -17.75 -8.66
CA LEU A 137 -7.05 -16.83 -9.70
C LEU A 137 -8.01 -15.77 -9.13
N VAL A 138 -7.78 -14.50 -9.47
CA VAL A 138 -8.65 -13.37 -9.15
C VAL A 138 -8.88 -12.52 -10.39
N ASP A 139 -10.03 -11.85 -10.46
CA ASP A 139 -10.36 -10.97 -11.58
C ASP A 139 -9.41 -9.77 -11.67
N CYS A 140 -9.04 -9.21 -10.51
CA CYS A 140 -8.05 -8.16 -10.40
C CYS A 140 -7.44 -8.10 -8.99
N HIS A 141 -6.26 -7.49 -8.89
CA HIS A 141 -5.71 -7.13 -7.58
C HIS A 141 -6.50 -5.95 -7.01
N ASP A 142 -7.12 -6.15 -5.85
CA ASP A 142 -7.93 -5.12 -5.21
C ASP A 142 -7.09 -3.91 -4.79
N ARG A 143 -5.93 -4.14 -4.16
CA ARG A 143 -5.05 -3.10 -3.62
C ARG A 143 -3.58 -3.50 -3.66
N TYR A 144 -2.72 -2.51 -3.90
CA TYR A 144 -1.27 -2.58 -3.73
C TYR A 144 -0.82 -1.30 -3.03
N LEU A 145 -0.05 -1.45 -1.94
CA LEU A 145 0.41 -0.33 -1.09
C LEU A 145 -0.72 0.59 -0.59
N GLY A 146 -1.89 0.00 -0.32
CA GLY A 146 -3.06 0.74 0.17
C GLY A 146 -3.77 1.58 -0.89
N LEU A 147 -3.40 1.44 -2.16
CA LEU A 147 -4.07 2.05 -3.30
C LEU A 147 -4.65 0.98 -4.22
N PRO A 148 -5.79 1.25 -4.87
CA PRO A 148 -6.39 0.30 -5.79
C PRO A 148 -5.58 0.18 -7.10
N CYS A 149 -5.33 -1.06 -7.54
CA CYS A 149 -4.51 -1.35 -8.72
C CYS A 149 -5.24 -1.12 -10.04
N PHE A 150 -6.55 -1.40 -10.07
CA PHE A 150 -7.34 -1.32 -11.30
C PHE A 150 -8.27 -0.11 -11.33
N THR A 151 -8.10 0.72 -12.35
CA THR A 151 -9.04 1.76 -12.71
C THR A 151 -10.11 1.17 -13.63
N GLY A 152 -11.18 0.64 -13.05
CA GLY A 152 -12.42 0.43 -13.81
C GLY A 152 -13.00 1.76 -14.31
N ARG A 153 -14.16 1.73 -14.99
CA ARG A 153 -14.81 2.93 -15.52
C ARG A 153 -15.16 3.99 -14.45
N SER A 154 -15.23 3.63 -13.16
CA SER A 154 -15.58 4.55 -12.08
C SER A 154 -14.39 4.96 -11.22
N LYS A 155 -13.75 6.08 -11.60
CA LYS A 155 -12.78 6.80 -10.74
C LYS A 155 -13.37 7.19 -9.38
N ARG A 156 -14.70 7.22 -9.23
CA ARG A 156 -15.37 7.58 -7.97
C ARG A 156 -15.28 6.47 -6.93
N LYS A 157 -15.46 5.20 -7.32
CA LYS A 157 -15.27 4.04 -6.44
C LYS A 157 -13.82 3.89 -5.98
N LEU A 158 -12.87 4.26 -6.84
CA LEU A 158 -11.44 4.22 -6.54
C LEU A 158 -11.05 5.08 -5.32
N PHE A 159 -11.74 6.21 -5.15
CA PHE A 159 -11.43 7.18 -4.11
C PHE A 159 -12.46 7.26 -2.98
N SER A 160 -13.53 6.45 -3.03
CA SER A 160 -14.51 6.37 -1.92
C SER A 160 -13.82 5.88 -0.65
N ASP A 161 -12.87 4.94 -0.76
CA ASP A 161 -12.09 4.45 0.38
C ASP A 161 -11.32 5.59 1.11
N ILE A 162 -10.84 6.59 0.36
CA ILE A 162 -10.17 7.75 0.94
C ILE A 162 -11.18 8.59 1.71
N VAL A 163 -12.34 8.86 1.11
CA VAL A 163 -13.45 9.60 1.74
C VAL A 163 -13.94 8.87 3.00
N ASP A 164 -14.08 7.55 2.95
CA ASP A 164 -14.54 6.71 4.06
C ASP A 164 -13.53 6.67 5.22
N ARG A 165 -12.22 6.70 4.92
CA ARG A 165 -11.18 6.85 5.94
C ARG A 165 -11.29 8.20 6.65
N VAL A 166 -11.48 9.28 5.89
CA VAL A 166 -11.70 10.63 6.44
C VAL A 166 -12.97 10.65 7.30
N TRP A 167 -14.07 10.11 6.79
CA TRP A 167 -15.35 10.05 7.49
C TRP A 167 -15.25 9.27 8.81
N ARG A 168 -14.59 8.09 8.82
CA ARG A 168 -14.39 7.30 10.04
C ARG A 168 -13.59 8.04 11.11
N LYS A 169 -12.54 8.78 10.73
CA LYS A 169 -11.77 9.62 11.67
C LYS A 169 -12.65 10.71 12.27
N ILE A 170 -13.38 11.44 11.42
CA ILE A 170 -14.30 12.51 11.85
C ILE A 170 -15.39 11.96 12.78
N LYS A 171 -16.03 10.84 12.42
CA LYS A 171 -17.05 10.19 13.25
C LYS A 171 -16.48 9.75 14.60
N GLY A 172 -15.27 9.18 14.61
CA GLY A 172 -14.59 8.79 15.86
C GLY A 172 -14.29 9.98 16.78
N TRP A 173 -14.10 11.18 16.24
CA TRP A 173 -13.91 12.40 17.02
C TRP A 173 -15.21 13.10 17.41
N GLY A 174 -16.32 12.80 16.74
CA GLY A 174 -17.62 13.44 16.97
C GLY A 174 -18.20 13.22 18.38
N GLY A 175 -17.70 12.23 19.13
CA GLY A 175 -18.03 12.00 20.53
C GLY A 175 -17.19 12.79 21.54
N ASN A 176 -16.11 13.45 21.10
CA ASN A 176 -15.21 14.20 21.97
C ASN A 176 -15.55 15.69 21.94
N PHE A 177 -15.65 16.33 23.11
CA PHE A 177 -15.83 17.78 23.25
C PHE A 177 -14.55 18.54 22.85
N LEU A 178 -14.28 18.60 21.56
CA LEU A 178 -13.09 19.27 21.02
C LEU A 178 -13.28 20.78 20.95
N SER A 179 -12.26 21.52 21.38
CA SER A 179 -12.15 22.96 21.14
C SER A 179 -12.02 23.26 19.64
N VAL A 180 -12.25 24.51 19.25
CA VAL A 180 -12.10 24.96 17.86
C VAL A 180 -10.67 24.71 17.37
N ASP A 181 -9.68 25.05 18.18
CA ASP A 181 -8.26 24.87 17.84
C ASP A 181 -7.87 23.39 17.77
N GLY A 182 -8.43 22.55 18.64
CA GLY A 182 -8.24 21.10 18.60
C GLY A 182 -8.75 20.48 17.29
N LYS A 183 -9.89 20.96 16.77
CA LYS A 183 -10.39 20.54 15.46
C LYS A 183 -9.49 20.99 14.32
N GLU A 184 -8.90 22.18 14.41
CA GLU A 184 -7.97 22.70 13.41
C GLU A 184 -6.75 21.81 13.26
N ILE A 185 -6.15 21.48 14.40
CA ILE A 185 -4.97 20.62 14.49
C ILE A 185 -5.29 19.24 13.91
N LEU A 186 -6.45 18.65 14.25
CA LEU A 186 -6.84 17.34 13.74
C LEU A 186 -7.09 17.33 12.23
N ILE A 187 -7.70 18.38 11.69
CA ILE A 187 -7.90 18.51 10.25
C ILE A 187 -6.55 18.59 9.54
N LYS A 188 -5.63 19.45 10.01
CA LYS A 188 -4.31 19.65 9.39
C LYS A 188 -3.38 18.45 9.54
N ALA A 189 -3.26 17.87 10.73
CA ALA A 189 -2.30 16.82 10.99
C ALA A 189 -2.76 15.46 10.43
N VAL A 190 -4.07 15.18 10.52
CA VAL A 190 -4.60 13.84 10.24
C VAL A 190 -5.44 13.80 8.98
N ILE A 191 -6.40 14.71 8.79
CA ILE A 191 -7.27 14.63 7.61
C ILE A 191 -6.53 15.03 6.33
N GLN A 192 -5.66 16.03 6.40
CA GLN A 192 -4.88 16.48 5.24
C GLN A 192 -3.84 15.45 4.77
N SER A 193 -3.28 14.65 5.67
CA SER A 193 -2.26 13.65 5.34
C SER A 193 -2.82 12.37 4.68
N ILE A 194 -4.10 12.04 4.94
CA ILE A 194 -4.76 10.83 4.38
C ILE A 194 -4.75 10.79 2.84
N PRO A 195 -5.16 11.84 2.11
CA PRO A 195 -5.13 11.82 0.65
C PRO A 195 -3.75 12.11 0.06
N THR A 196 -2.78 12.63 0.81
CA THR A 196 -1.47 13.08 0.28
C THR A 196 -0.77 12.01 -0.53
N TYR A 197 -0.71 10.78 -0.02
CA TYR A 197 -0.10 9.66 -0.74
C TYR A 197 -0.80 9.38 -2.08
N ALA A 198 -2.13 9.37 -2.09
CA ALA A 198 -2.90 9.17 -3.32
C ALA A 198 -2.77 10.35 -4.30
N MET A 199 -2.71 11.58 -3.81
CA MET A 199 -2.54 12.80 -4.61
C MET A 199 -1.18 12.84 -5.31
N SER A 200 -0.14 12.30 -4.67
CA SER A 200 1.20 12.22 -5.27
C SER A 200 1.26 11.30 -6.50
N LEU A 201 0.36 10.33 -6.59
CA LEU A 201 0.34 9.32 -7.66
C LEU A 201 -0.78 9.55 -8.68
N PHE A 202 -1.90 10.15 -8.26
CA PHE A 202 -3.09 10.34 -9.10
C PHE A 202 -3.60 11.77 -9.04
N ARG A 203 -4.02 12.29 -10.20
CA ARG A 203 -4.84 13.50 -10.23
C ARG A 203 -6.23 13.19 -9.68
N LEU A 204 -6.61 13.83 -8.56
CA LEU A 204 -7.89 13.63 -7.87
C LEU A 204 -8.92 14.71 -8.26
N PRO A 205 -9.89 14.46 -9.16
CA PRO A 205 -10.77 15.53 -9.63
C PRO A 205 -12.02 15.77 -8.77
N LYS A 206 -12.59 14.75 -8.10
CA LYS A 206 -13.93 14.86 -7.49
C LYS A 206 -14.04 14.48 -6.01
N CYS A 207 -13.14 13.63 -5.49
CA CYS A 207 -13.17 13.21 -4.08
C CYS A 207 -12.73 14.33 -3.11
N ILE A 208 -11.89 15.27 -3.55
CA ILE A 208 -11.44 16.41 -2.73
C ILE A 208 -12.62 17.28 -2.28
N ALA A 209 -13.58 17.54 -3.18
CA ALA A 209 -14.77 18.33 -2.84
C ALA A 209 -15.63 17.66 -1.75
N GLU A 210 -15.69 16.33 -1.74
CA GLU A 210 -16.40 15.55 -0.73
C GLU A 210 -15.67 15.58 0.62
N ILE A 211 -14.34 15.44 0.60
CA ILE A 211 -13.49 15.62 1.79
C ILE A 211 -13.66 17.03 2.37
N HIS A 212 -13.62 18.07 1.55
CA HIS A 212 -13.87 19.46 1.98
C HIS A 212 -15.23 19.62 2.68
N ARG A 213 -16.29 18.99 2.14
CA ARG A 213 -17.62 19.01 2.78
C ARG A 213 -17.61 18.32 4.13
N LEU A 214 -16.91 17.19 4.27
CA LEU A 214 -16.76 16.49 5.55
C LEU A 214 -16.00 17.33 6.58
N CYS A 215 -14.88 17.94 6.18
CA CYS A 215 -14.10 18.83 7.04
C CYS A 215 -14.92 20.05 7.49
N ALA A 216 -15.68 20.67 6.57
CA ALA A 216 -16.55 21.78 6.90
C ALA A 216 -17.63 21.37 7.91
N ARG A 217 -18.29 20.22 7.72
CA ARG A 217 -19.28 19.70 8.68
C ARG A 217 -18.66 19.44 10.05
N PHE A 218 -17.45 18.90 10.11
CA PHE A 218 -16.74 18.64 11.37
C PHE A 218 -16.34 19.94 12.09
N TRP A 219 -15.84 20.92 11.33
CA TRP A 219 -15.46 22.24 11.84
C TRP A 219 -16.64 22.95 12.52
N TRP A 220 -17.75 23.09 11.79
CA TRP A 220 -18.94 23.82 12.25
C TRP A 220 -19.85 22.99 13.19
N GLY A 221 -19.79 21.67 13.12
CA GLY A 221 -20.61 20.75 13.91
C GLY A 221 -20.11 20.60 15.35
N ARG A 222 -20.99 20.66 16.35
CA ARG A 222 -20.64 20.46 17.77
C ARG A 222 -21.15 19.12 18.33
N ASN A 223 -22.23 18.57 17.77
CA ASN A 223 -22.84 17.27 18.05
C ASN A 223 -23.56 16.76 16.79
N ASP A 224 -23.68 15.42 16.64
CA ASP A 224 -24.12 14.71 15.41
C ASP A 224 -25.58 14.99 14.98
N LYS A 225 -26.39 15.65 15.83
CA LYS A 225 -27.85 15.76 15.65
C LYS A 225 -28.38 17.13 15.17
N SER A 226 -27.56 18.18 15.08
CA SER A 226 -28.05 19.51 14.65
C SER A 226 -27.27 20.05 13.46
N ARG A 227 -27.97 20.33 12.35
CA ARG A 227 -27.42 21.05 11.18
C ARG A 227 -27.18 22.50 11.59
N LYS A 228 -25.93 22.95 11.68
CA LYS A 228 -25.59 24.33 12.05
C LYS A 228 -25.32 25.19 10.82
N ILE A 229 -25.50 26.50 11.01
CA ILE A 229 -25.20 27.52 10.02
C ILE A 229 -23.69 27.52 9.75
N HIS A 230 -23.32 27.43 8.48
CA HIS A 230 -21.95 27.62 8.03
C HIS A 230 -21.71 29.13 7.88
N TRP A 231 -21.01 29.74 8.84
CA TRP A 231 -20.80 31.20 8.88
C TRP A 231 -19.83 31.71 7.81
N CYS A 232 -18.97 30.84 7.28
CA CYS A 232 -18.17 31.13 6.09
C CYS A 232 -17.94 29.88 5.24
N THR A 233 -17.65 30.11 3.95
CA THR A 233 -17.39 29.02 3.00
C THR A 233 -16.09 28.31 3.35
N TRP A 234 -16.05 26.99 3.12
CA TRP A 234 -14.82 26.22 3.31
C TRP A 234 -13.66 26.78 2.49
N ASP A 235 -13.96 27.26 1.28
CA ASP A 235 -12.99 27.92 0.41
C ASP A 235 -12.33 29.13 1.06
N HIS A 236 -13.11 29.94 1.78
CA HIS A 236 -12.59 31.09 2.53
C HIS A 236 -11.80 30.68 3.78
N LEU A 237 -12.17 29.59 4.44
CA LEU A 237 -11.41 29.03 5.57
C LEU A 237 -10.09 28.37 5.13
N SER A 238 -10.04 27.93 3.88
CA SER A 238 -8.96 27.14 3.30
C SER A 238 -7.90 27.95 2.54
N LYS A 239 -7.93 29.28 2.61
CA LYS A 239 -6.95 30.14 1.92
C LYS A 239 -5.55 30.02 2.55
N THR A 240 -4.52 30.32 1.76
CA THR A 240 -3.12 30.31 2.21
C THR A 240 -2.89 31.35 3.29
N LYS A 241 -2.03 31.03 4.27
CA LYS A 241 -1.72 31.88 5.44
C LYS A 241 -1.23 33.30 5.09
N SER A 242 -0.82 33.55 3.85
CA SER A 242 -0.33 34.85 3.38
C SER A 242 -1.45 35.87 3.10
N GLU A 243 -2.70 35.45 2.91
CA GLU A 243 -3.80 36.35 2.57
C GLU A 243 -4.90 36.33 3.64
N GLU A 244 -4.64 36.99 4.78
CA GLU A 244 -5.60 37.16 5.89
C GLU A 244 -5.85 35.88 6.71
N GLY A 245 -5.30 35.83 7.94
CA GLY A 245 -5.87 35.13 9.11
C GLY A 245 -6.29 33.66 8.96
N SER A 246 -5.85 32.98 7.89
CA SER A 246 -6.46 31.74 7.45
C SER A 246 -5.98 30.56 8.29
N ARG A 247 -6.95 29.84 8.85
CA ARG A 247 -6.74 28.80 9.85
C ARG A 247 -6.57 27.41 9.25
N VAL A 248 -6.86 27.14 7.98
CA VAL A 248 -6.68 25.80 7.39
C VAL A 248 -6.10 25.93 5.97
N SER A 249 -5.12 25.10 5.59
CA SER A 249 -4.55 25.12 4.22
C SER A 249 -5.42 24.34 3.23
N ARG A 250 -5.43 24.73 1.96
CA ARG A 250 -6.17 24.04 0.89
C ARG A 250 -5.47 22.75 0.50
N PHE A 251 -6.25 21.70 0.22
CA PHE A 251 -5.72 20.45 -0.33
C PHE A 251 -5.16 20.60 -1.75
N ARG A 252 -5.47 21.71 -2.43
CA ARG A 252 -5.03 22.00 -3.80
C ARG A 252 -3.64 22.65 -3.87
N ASP A 253 -3.08 23.01 -2.71
CA ASP A 253 -1.80 23.70 -2.57
C ASP A 253 -0.65 22.72 -2.26
N PHE A 254 -0.89 21.41 -2.41
CA PHE A 254 0.08 20.31 -2.26
C PHE A 254 0.16 19.48 -3.54
#